data_AF-A0A2T9YA78-F1
#
_entry.id   AF-A0A2T9YA78-F1
#
_cell.length_a   1.000
_cell.length_b   1.000
_cell.length_c   1.000
_cell.angle_alpha   90.00
_cell.angle_beta   90.00
_cell.angle_gamma   90.00
#
_symmetry.space_group_name_H-M   'P 1'
#
loop_
_entity.id
_entity.type
_entity.pdbx_description
1 polymer ?
#
loop_
_entity_poly.entity_id
_entity_poly.type
_entity_poly.pdbx_seq_one_letter_code
_entity_poly.pdbx_strand_id
1 'polypeptide(L)'
;MNALSAFVGRHKNKFLITAGIIGGIYYSVNLLKNKLLEVQTSYTQTSWSRQNIIERYGMNLSLSQRTIFALLSELEKNITSEMDIEKLFEELRSLSQKPIEKYNDSQIPYNDNESDYTPIRTKIEIWEEIKNQSFIRLMVSGYSITILSMLIHVQLSIIDQSAYADSVNSKFGLNVSNDFNKRYSLEKSLPGTLDEQNFLLLSWWFLNKGWLELKTKIETSVSEKIQSISIKSKISFDELRDIISSLNDSILSQHFLSDILKICLPTEESQYIDFLNANNLSAKEVETEKFSFFIKQAMDILESHEFEKILNLEIIKFNGIFLSNINEMFPVTQIPKRGIVELDEETMLQNSTQQPNADSTASKIELSINEFEQYLEVPDPAELCESKELQALSASIITAKLRD
;
A
#
# COMPACT_ATOMS: atom_id res chain seq x y z
N MET A 1 84.78 30.28 -26.21
CA MET A 1 83.53 29.50 -26.36
C MET A 1 83.74 28.02 -26.78
N ASN A 2 84.95 27.44 -26.71
CA ASN A 2 85.23 26.12 -27.31
C ASN A 2 85.48 24.95 -26.32
N ALA A 3 85.55 25.22 -25.02
CA ALA A 3 85.76 24.15 -24.02
C ALA A 3 84.49 23.34 -23.73
N LEU A 4 83.32 24.00 -23.78
CA LEU A 4 82.03 23.41 -23.46
C LEU A 4 81.55 22.45 -24.57
N SER A 5 81.77 22.79 -25.84
CA SER A 5 81.40 21.95 -26.99
C SER A 5 82.30 20.70 -27.12
N ALA A 6 83.60 20.83 -26.79
CA ALA A 6 84.54 19.70 -26.78
C ALA A 6 84.26 18.71 -25.63
N PHE A 7 83.86 19.21 -24.47
CA PHE A 7 83.50 18.38 -23.31
C PHE A 7 82.19 17.63 -23.52
N VAL A 8 81.15 18.32 -24.03
CA VAL A 8 79.87 17.69 -24.40
C VAL A 8 80.09 16.65 -25.50
N GLY A 9 80.99 16.92 -26.46
CA GLY A 9 81.38 16.02 -27.54
C GLY A 9 81.96 14.67 -27.10
N ARG A 10 82.79 14.64 -26.04
CA ARG A 10 83.45 13.42 -25.53
C ARG A 10 82.54 12.54 -24.66
N HIS A 11 81.44 13.10 -24.16
CA HIS A 11 80.51 12.39 -23.28
C HIS A 11 79.08 12.29 -23.83
N LYS A 12 78.87 12.51 -25.14
CA LYS A 12 77.55 12.47 -25.80
C LYS A 12 76.71 11.25 -25.43
N ASN A 13 77.32 10.05 -25.42
CA ASN A 13 76.62 8.82 -25.05
C ASN A 13 76.19 8.81 -23.58
N LYS A 14 77.01 9.37 -22.68
CA LYS A 14 76.67 9.49 -21.25
C LYS A 14 75.55 10.50 -21.03
N PHE A 15 75.59 11.64 -21.72
CA PHE A 15 74.51 12.64 -21.65
C PHE A 15 73.17 12.12 -22.19
N LEU A 16 73.18 11.34 -23.29
CA LEU A 16 71.98 10.71 -23.83
C LEU A 16 71.38 9.69 -22.86
N ILE A 17 72.21 8.84 -22.25
CA ILE A 17 71.76 7.86 -21.25
C ILE A 17 71.16 8.58 -20.04
N THR A 18 71.84 9.60 -19.50
CA THR A 18 71.34 10.37 -18.36
C THR A 18 70.05 11.11 -18.69
N ALA A 19 69.96 11.75 -19.86
CA ALA A 19 68.73 12.41 -20.32
C ALA A 19 67.58 11.42 -20.51
N GLY A 20 67.86 10.22 -21.02
CA GLY A 20 66.88 9.14 -21.16
C GLY A 20 66.38 8.63 -19.80
N ILE A 21 67.27 8.47 -18.82
CA ILE A 21 66.89 8.10 -17.44
C ILE A 21 66.00 9.17 -16.80
N ILE A 22 66.41 10.44 -16.91
CA ILE A 22 65.64 11.57 -16.35
C ILE A 22 64.26 11.66 -17.03
N GLY A 23 64.21 11.55 -18.36
CA GLY A 23 62.96 11.55 -19.12
C GLY A 23 62.06 10.36 -18.76
N GLY A 24 62.63 9.17 -18.60
CA GLY A 24 61.91 7.95 -18.19
C GLY A 24 61.34 8.04 -16.78
N ILE A 25 62.10 8.59 -15.83
CA ILE A 25 61.63 8.87 -14.47
C ILE A 25 60.47 9.87 -14.50
N TYR A 26 60.64 10.99 -15.21
CA TYR A 26 59.60 12.02 -15.31
C TYR A 26 58.29 11.48 -15.89
N TYR A 27 58.38 10.71 -16.99
CA TYR A 27 57.22 10.07 -17.60
C TYR A 27 56.53 9.08 -16.65
N SER A 28 57.31 8.28 -15.93
CA SER A 28 56.79 7.29 -14.97
C SER A 28 56.07 7.95 -13.79
N VAL A 29 56.64 9.03 -13.24
CA VAL A 29 56.00 9.80 -12.14
C VAL A 29 54.69 10.42 -12.62
N ASN A 30 54.65 10.98 -13.84
CA ASN A 30 53.44 11.58 -14.38
C ASN A 30 52.33 10.53 -14.60
N LEU A 31 52.67 9.34 -15.11
CA LEU A 31 51.72 8.24 -15.26
C LEU A 31 51.17 7.77 -13.90
N LEU A 32 52.04 7.58 -12.90
CA LEU A 32 51.61 7.18 -11.57
C LEU A 32 50.72 8.22 -10.91
N LYS A 33 51.07 9.51 -11.04
CA LYS A 33 50.26 10.61 -10.53
C LYS A 33 48.88 10.63 -11.17
N ASN A 34 48.82 10.52 -12.50
CA ASN A 34 47.55 10.53 -13.22
C ASN A 34 46.69 9.31 -12.87
N LYS A 35 47.29 8.12 -12.73
CA LYS A 35 46.57 6.90 -12.36
C LYS A 35 46.07 6.96 -10.91
N LEU A 36 46.86 7.50 -9.98
CA LEU A 36 46.46 7.61 -8.58
C LEU A 36 45.32 8.62 -8.40
N LEU A 37 45.38 9.76 -9.09
CA LEU A 37 44.28 10.74 -9.11
C LEU A 37 43.01 10.14 -9.71
N GLU A 38 43.10 9.45 -10.84
CA GLU A 38 41.98 8.75 -11.47
C GLU A 38 41.33 7.75 -10.50
N VAL A 39 42.15 6.88 -9.90
CA VAL A 39 41.69 5.88 -8.93
C VAL A 39 41.02 6.54 -7.73
N GLN A 40 41.61 7.59 -7.16
CA GLN A 40 40.99 8.33 -6.05
C GLN A 40 39.65 8.96 -6.46
N THR A 41 39.56 9.57 -7.65
CA THR A 41 38.30 10.14 -8.15
C THR A 41 37.23 9.08 -8.35
N SER A 42 37.55 7.94 -8.98
CA SER A 42 36.60 6.83 -9.18
C SER A 42 36.11 6.25 -7.85
N TYR A 43 36.98 6.13 -6.85
CA TYR A 43 36.57 5.70 -5.51
C TYR A 43 35.64 6.71 -4.86
N THR A 44 35.98 8.01 -4.88
CA THR A 44 35.12 9.05 -4.28
C THR A 44 33.77 9.16 -4.96
N GLN A 45 33.72 8.99 -6.29
CA GLN A 45 32.49 8.96 -7.07
C GLN A 45 31.62 7.77 -6.69
N THR A 46 32.17 6.55 -6.71
CA THR A 46 31.43 5.33 -6.39
C THR A 46 30.89 5.34 -4.96
N SER A 47 31.73 5.71 -3.99
CA SER A 47 31.33 5.78 -2.59
C SER A 47 30.27 6.86 -2.35
N TRP A 48 30.40 8.01 -3.01
CA TRP A 48 29.36 9.04 -2.89
C TRP A 48 28.04 8.60 -3.48
N SER A 49 28.03 8.02 -4.70
CA SER A 49 26.79 7.58 -5.34
C SER A 49 26.08 6.54 -4.49
N ARG A 50 26.81 5.57 -3.93
CA ARG A 50 26.26 4.57 -3.00
C ARG A 50 25.66 5.21 -1.76
N GLN A 51 26.41 6.09 -1.09
CA GLN A 51 25.93 6.75 0.12
C GLN A 51 24.70 7.62 -0.14
N ASN A 52 24.70 8.37 -1.25
CA ASN A 52 23.57 9.21 -1.66
C ASN A 52 22.30 8.39 -1.90
N ILE A 53 22.42 7.21 -2.54
CA ILE A 53 21.27 6.30 -2.72
C ILE A 53 20.77 5.79 -1.37
N ILE A 54 21.66 5.33 -0.48
CA ILE A 54 21.30 4.79 0.83
C ILE A 54 20.57 5.84 1.69
N GLU A 55 21.10 7.07 1.73
CA GLU A 55 20.48 8.16 2.49
C GLU A 55 19.10 8.52 1.94
N ARG A 56 18.97 8.65 0.62
CA ARG A 56 17.70 8.96 -0.05
C ARG A 56 16.66 7.87 0.18
N TYR A 57 17.06 6.62 0.04
CA TYR A 57 16.20 5.49 0.29
C TYR A 57 15.67 5.47 1.73
N GLY A 58 16.54 5.69 2.73
CA GLY A 58 16.11 5.79 4.13
C GLY A 58 15.15 6.95 4.39
N MET A 59 15.39 8.11 3.76
CA MET A 59 14.48 9.25 3.82
C MET A 59 13.13 8.94 3.16
N ASN A 60 13.14 8.27 2.02
CA ASN A 60 11.95 7.88 1.27
C ASN A 60 11.05 6.94 2.07
N LEU A 61 11.62 5.92 2.69
CA LEU A 61 10.87 4.99 3.52
C LEU A 61 10.15 5.72 4.66
N SER A 62 10.87 6.59 5.36
CA SER A 62 10.32 7.39 6.45
C SER A 62 9.27 8.41 5.98
N LEU A 63 9.45 8.99 4.79
CA LEU A 63 8.48 9.90 4.18
C LEU A 63 7.22 9.16 3.75
N SER A 64 7.38 8.03 3.07
CA SER A 64 6.29 7.14 2.67
C SER A 64 5.44 6.77 3.88
N GLN A 65 6.06 6.30 4.96
CA GLN A 65 5.36 5.94 6.18
C GLN A 65 4.52 7.10 6.74
N ARG A 66 5.12 8.29 6.91
CA ARG A 66 4.39 9.47 7.41
C ARG A 66 3.23 9.87 6.50
N THR A 67 3.44 9.86 5.19
CA THR A 67 2.41 10.21 4.20
C THR A 67 1.28 9.19 4.23
N ILE A 68 1.60 7.89 4.27
CA ILE A 68 0.61 6.81 4.37
C ILE A 68 -0.25 7.00 5.61
N PHE A 69 0.34 7.21 6.79
CA PHE A 69 -0.43 7.45 8.02
C PHE A 69 -1.35 8.68 7.92
N ALA A 70 -0.86 9.77 7.33
CA ALA A 70 -1.67 10.99 7.16
C ALA A 70 -2.86 10.76 6.23
N LEU A 71 -2.65 10.06 5.11
CA LEU A 71 -3.69 9.80 4.11
C LEU A 71 -4.64 8.66 4.54
N LEU A 72 -4.16 7.72 5.36
CA LEU A 72 -4.95 6.60 5.84
C LEU A 72 -6.14 7.05 6.68
N SER A 73 -5.96 8.04 7.56
CA SER A 73 -7.07 8.56 8.38
C SER A 73 -8.18 9.15 7.51
N GLU A 74 -7.84 9.72 6.36
CA GLU A 74 -8.83 10.25 5.41
C GLU A 74 -9.53 9.12 4.67
N LEU A 75 -8.77 8.12 4.21
CA LEU A 75 -9.31 6.93 3.57
C LEU A 75 -10.27 6.16 4.50
N GLU A 76 -9.91 6.00 5.77
CA GLU A 76 -10.73 5.34 6.78
C GLU A 76 -12.07 6.05 6.96
N LYS A 77 -12.08 7.39 7.10
CA LYS A 77 -13.33 8.15 7.19
C LYS A 77 -14.21 7.94 5.96
N ASN A 78 -13.63 7.98 4.76
CA ASN A 78 -14.36 7.78 3.51
C ASN A 78 -15.00 6.38 3.48
N ILE A 79 -14.23 5.34 3.79
CA ILE A 79 -14.67 3.93 3.83
C ILE A 79 -15.78 3.73 4.88
N THR A 80 -15.57 4.18 6.11
CA THR A 80 -16.53 4.00 7.22
C THR A 80 -17.82 4.79 7.01
N SER A 81 -17.74 5.99 6.44
CA SER A 81 -18.93 6.81 6.19
C SER A 81 -19.85 6.21 5.12
N GLU A 82 -19.27 5.54 4.13
CA GLU A 82 -19.98 4.91 3.02
C GLU A 82 -20.47 3.50 3.36
N MET A 83 -19.73 2.75 4.19
CA MET A 83 -20.07 1.42 4.71
C MET A 83 -20.31 1.48 6.21
N ASP A 84 -21.36 2.22 6.59
CA ASP A 84 -21.75 2.48 7.98
C ASP A 84 -22.53 1.28 8.55
N ILE A 85 -21.79 0.34 9.13
CA ILE A 85 -22.34 -0.87 9.75
C ILE A 85 -22.97 -0.50 11.11
N GLU A 86 -22.46 0.55 11.74
CA GLU A 86 -22.87 1.07 13.03
C GLU A 86 -24.35 1.51 12.99
N LYS A 87 -24.80 2.13 11.90
CA LYS A 87 -26.23 2.41 11.64
C LYS A 87 -27.10 1.15 11.59
N LEU A 88 -26.61 0.07 10.97
CA LEU A 88 -27.35 -1.20 10.90
C LEU A 88 -27.47 -1.84 12.27
N PHE A 89 -26.44 -1.73 13.11
CA PHE A 89 -26.52 -2.16 14.51
C PHE A 89 -27.48 -1.31 15.34
N GLU A 90 -27.53 0.00 15.11
CA GLU A 90 -28.50 0.88 15.76
C GLU A 90 -29.94 0.53 15.36
N GLU A 91 -30.18 0.31 14.07
CA GLU A 91 -31.47 -0.17 13.55
C GLU A 91 -31.87 -1.50 14.22
N LEU A 92 -30.95 -2.46 14.28
CA LEU A 92 -31.18 -3.75 14.91
C LEU A 92 -31.51 -3.62 16.41
N ARG A 93 -30.74 -2.83 17.16
CA ARG A 93 -30.98 -2.57 18.59
C ARG A 93 -32.37 -1.94 18.81
N SER A 94 -32.77 -1.01 17.96
CA SER A 94 -34.09 -0.37 18.03
C SER A 94 -35.24 -1.37 17.81
N LEU A 95 -35.06 -2.36 16.91
CA LEU A 95 -36.02 -3.45 16.67
C LEU A 95 -36.00 -4.51 17.78
N SER A 96 -34.90 -4.62 18.51
CA SER A 96 -34.76 -5.49 19.69
C SER A 96 -35.51 -4.91 20.91
N GLN A 97 -35.49 -3.58 21.07
CA GLN A 97 -36.08 -2.89 22.21
C GLN A 97 -37.60 -2.66 22.11
N LYS A 98 -38.21 -2.72 20.92
CA LYS A 98 -39.67 -2.65 20.78
C LYS A 98 -40.31 -3.91 21.38
N PRO A 99 -41.15 -3.80 22.42
CA PRO A 99 -41.90 -4.93 22.93
C PRO A 99 -42.78 -5.49 21.80
N ILE A 100 -42.81 -6.81 21.67
CA ILE A 100 -43.79 -7.50 20.82
C ILE A 100 -45.16 -7.19 21.43
N GLU A 101 -45.81 -6.11 20.98
CA GLU A 101 -47.23 -5.92 21.22
C GLU A 101 -47.93 -7.10 20.53
N LYS A 102 -48.47 -7.99 21.36
CA LYS A 102 -49.29 -9.11 20.93
C LYS A 102 -50.39 -8.55 20.02
N TYR A 103 -50.29 -8.85 18.74
CA TYR A 103 -51.31 -8.59 17.75
C TYR A 103 -52.54 -9.43 18.11
N ASN A 104 -53.42 -8.89 18.93
CA ASN A 104 -54.74 -9.45 19.16
C ASN A 104 -55.58 -9.11 17.93
N ASP A 105 -55.82 -10.13 17.14
CA ASP A 105 -56.77 -10.20 16.05
C ASP A 105 -58.17 -9.82 16.55
N SER A 106 -58.58 -8.56 16.38
CA SER A 106 -59.97 -8.09 16.28
C SER A 106 -60.03 -6.55 16.17
N GLN A 107 -60.64 -6.09 15.07
CA GLN A 107 -61.11 -4.72 14.75
C GLN A 107 -60.17 -3.88 13.87
N ILE A 108 -60.49 -3.87 12.58
CA ILE A 108 -60.03 -2.90 11.59
C ILE A 108 -60.96 -1.67 11.67
N PRO A 109 -60.43 -0.46 11.89
CA PRO A 109 -60.98 0.74 11.28
C PRO A 109 -60.05 1.18 10.14
N TYR A 110 -60.62 1.20 8.93
CA TYR A 110 -60.04 1.84 7.75
C TYR A 110 -59.66 3.29 8.07
N ASN A 111 -58.42 3.68 7.81
CA ASN A 111 -58.06 5.07 7.65
C ASN A 111 -57.01 5.20 6.54
N ASP A 112 -57.44 5.75 5.41
CA ASP A 112 -56.62 6.07 4.26
C ASP A 112 -55.69 7.24 4.62
N ASN A 113 -54.38 6.99 4.69
CA ASN A 113 -53.34 7.98 4.47
C ASN A 113 -52.09 7.26 3.96
N GLU A 114 -51.97 7.19 2.64
CA GLU A 114 -50.73 6.88 1.94
C GLU A 114 -49.71 8.00 2.19
N SER A 115 -48.63 7.68 2.90
CA SER A 115 -47.22 7.95 2.55
C SER A 115 -46.34 8.03 3.80
N ASP A 116 -45.91 6.86 4.29
CA ASP A 116 -44.51 6.57 4.64
C ASP A 116 -44.40 5.10 5.09
N TYR A 117 -44.62 4.16 4.17
CA TYR A 117 -44.37 2.75 4.43
C TYR A 117 -42.92 2.45 4.07
N THR A 118 -42.00 2.68 5.00
CA THR A 118 -40.76 1.89 5.02
C THR A 118 -41.14 0.47 5.46
N PRO A 119 -40.92 -0.57 4.62
CA PRO A 119 -41.24 -1.93 5.02
C PRO A 119 -40.41 -2.27 6.26
N ILE A 120 -41.07 -2.79 7.31
CA ILE A 120 -40.39 -3.26 8.52
C ILE A 120 -39.48 -4.42 8.10
N ARG A 121 -38.19 -4.11 7.89
CA ARG A 121 -37.16 -5.10 7.59
C ARG A 121 -37.14 -6.15 8.69
N THR A 122 -37.03 -7.42 8.32
CA THR A 122 -36.97 -8.47 9.35
C THR A 122 -35.61 -8.45 10.03
N LYS A 123 -35.53 -8.83 11.32
CA LYS A 123 -34.25 -8.91 12.05
C LYS A 123 -33.21 -9.76 11.31
N ILE A 124 -33.66 -10.79 10.59
CA ILE A 124 -32.79 -11.70 9.83
C ILE A 124 -32.20 -10.99 8.59
N GLU A 125 -32.99 -10.18 7.88
CA GLU A 125 -32.50 -9.38 6.75
C GLU A 125 -31.40 -8.40 7.19
N ILE A 126 -31.57 -7.75 8.33
CA ILE A 126 -30.56 -6.82 8.87
C ILE A 126 -29.27 -7.56 9.23
N TRP A 127 -29.38 -8.75 9.82
CA TRP A 127 -28.21 -9.58 10.11
C TRP A 127 -27.48 -10.06 8.85
N GLU A 128 -28.20 -10.39 7.77
CA GLU A 128 -27.60 -10.78 6.49
C GLU A 128 -26.85 -9.58 5.88
N GLU A 129 -27.42 -8.39 5.97
CA GLU A 129 -26.78 -7.15 5.51
C GLU A 129 -25.52 -6.84 6.31
N ILE A 130 -25.58 -6.89 7.65
CA ILE A 130 -24.42 -6.68 8.52
C ILE A 130 -23.29 -7.65 8.19
N LYS A 131 -23.62 -8.94 7.97
CA LYS A 131 -22.65 -9.96 7.56
C LYS A 131 -21.94 -9.53 6.27
N ASN A 132 -22.70 -9.23 5.22
CA ASN A 132 -22.12 -8.88 3.92
C ASN A 132 -21.28 -7.60 4.02
N GLN A 133 -21.81 -6.55 4.64
CA GLN A 133 -21.12 -5.26 4.83
C GLN A 133 -19.84 -5.41 5.65
N SER A 134 -19.82 -6.28 6.66
CA SER A 134 -18.60 -6.54 7.45
C SER A 134 -17.47 -7.14 6.60
N PHE A 135 -17.79 -8.11 5.74
CA PHE A 135 -16.80 -8.68 4.82
C PHE A 135 -16.39 -7.70 3.73
N ILE A 136 -17.32 -6.91 3.18
CA ILE A 136 -17.01 -5.87 2.18
C ILE A 136 -16.06 -4.85 2.82
N ARG A 137 -16.40 -4.28 3.99
CA ARG A 137 -15.58 -3.30 4.70
C ARG A 137 -14.19 -3.85 5.03
N LEU A 138 -14.10 -5.10 5.51
CA LEU A 138 -12.81 -5.75 5.77
C LEU A 138 -11.93 -5.82 4.52
N MET A 139 -12.48 -6.38 3.43
CA MET A 139 -11.73 -6.58 2.20
C MET A 139 -11.38 -5.24 1.54
N VAL A 140 -12.31 -4.29 1.48
CA VAL A 140 -12.06 -2.94 0.94
C VAL A 140 -10.97 -2.23 1.75
N SER A 141 -11.02 -2.28 3.08
CA SER A 141 -9.98 -1.67 3.92
C SER A 141 -8.60 -2.29 3.66
N GLY A 142 -8.50 -3.63 3.67
CA GLY A 142 -7.22 -4.31 3.45
C GLY A 142 -6.59 -4.03 2.09
N TYR A 143 -7.40 -4.09 1.03
CA TYR A 143 -6.95 -3.75 -0.32
C TYR A 143 -6.60 -2.27 -0.43
N SER A 144 -7.41 -1.39 0.15
CA SER A 144 -7.19 0.05 0.00
C SER A 144 -5.93 0.53 0.70
N ILE A 145 -5.63 -0.01 1.89
CA ILE A 145 -4.39 0.27 2.62
C ILE A 145 -3.19 -0.20 1.82
N THR A 146 -3.26 -1.42 1.29
CA THR A 146 -2.17 -2.01 0.51
C THR A 146 -1.90 -1.22 -0.76
N ILE A 147 -2.95 -0.90 -1.52
CA ILE A 147 -2.86 -0.13 -2.77
C ILE A 147 -2.37 1.30 -2.48
N LEU A 148 -2.88 1.96 -1.45
CA LEU A 148 -2.43 3.29 -1.04
C LEU A 148 -0.94 3.27 -0.68
N SER A 149 -0.50 2.29 0.13
CA SER A 149 0.90 2.15 0.51
C SER A 149 1.79 2.00 -0.72
N MET A 150 1.44 1.08 -1.63
CA MET A 150 2.18 0.86 -2.86
C MET A 150 2.19 2.10 -3.77
N LEU A 151 1.05 2.80 -3.91
CA LEU A 151 0.94 4.01 -4.72
C LEU A 151 1.88 5.11 -4.20
N ILE A 152 1.91 5.36 -2.88
CA ILE A 152 2.81 6.34 -2.27
C ILE A 152 4.27 5.94 -2.46
N HIS A 153 4.61 4.66 -2.30
CA HIS A 153 5.96 4.17 -2.56
C HIS A 153 6.37 4.35 -4.03
N VAL A 154 5.50 4.09 -4.99
CA VAL A 154 5.75 4.33 -6.42
C VAL A 154 5.97 5.82 -6.67
N GLN A 155 5.07 6.68 -6.18
CA GLN A 155 5.16 8.12 -6.39
C GLN A 155 6.46 8.71 -5.83
N LEU A 156 6.80 8.38 -4.58
CA LEU A 156 8.03 8.88 -3.96
C LEU A 156 9.29 8.28 -4.59
N SER A 157 9.26 7.02 -5.05
CA SER A 157 10.39 6.41 -5.77
C SER A 157 10.65 7.10 -7.11
N ILE A 158 9.60 7.50 -7.85
CA ILE A 158 9.72 8.26 -9.11
C ILE A 158 10.33 9.65 -8.84
N ILE A 159 9.82 10.36 -7.84
CA ILE A 159 10.35 11.68 -7.46
C ILE A 159 11.83 11.56 -7.07
N ASP A 160 12.18 10.60 -6.22
CA ASP A 160 13.55 10.41 -5.78
C ASP A 160 14.51 10.03 -6.90
N GLN A 161 14.07 9.22 -7.86
CA GLN A 161 14.88 8.88 -9.03
C GLN A 161 15.21 10.12 -9.85
N SER A 162 14.24 11.02 -10.04
CA SER A 162 14.47 12.29 -10.74
C SER A 162 15.44 13.20 -9.98
N ALA A 163 15.26 13.33 -8.67
CA ALA A 163 16.13 14.12 -7.81
C ALA A 163 17.56 13.52 -7.68
N TYR A 164 17.69 12.19 -7.77
CA TYR A 164 18.98 11.51 -7.82
C TYR A 164 19.73 11.86 -9.11
N ALA A 165 19.07 11.76 -10.27
CA ALA A 165 19.67 12.12 -11.55
C ALA A 165 20.20 13.57 -11.56
N ASP A 166 19.42 14.50 -11.00
CA ASP A 166 19.84 15.90 -10.86
C ASP A 166 21.06 16.05 -9.92
N SER A 167 21.07 15.32 -8.80
CA SER A 167 22.20 15.36 -7.85
C SER A 167 23.50 14.82 -8.45
N VAL A 168 23.42 13.78 -9.28
CA VAL A 168 24.57 13.18 -9.97
C VAL A 168 25.12 14.16 -11.02
N ASN A 169 24.24 14.74 -11.83
CA ASN A 169 24.62 15.72 -12.87
C ASN A 169 25.29 16.95 -12.26
N SER A 170 24.71 17.48 -11.18
CA SER A 170 25.26 18.62 -10.44
C SER A 170 26.63 18.31 -9.83
N LYS A 171 26.79 17.15 -9.20
CA LYS A 171 28.03 16.81 -8.48
C LYS A 171 29.21 16.48 -9.40
N PHE A 172 28.97 15.75 -10.48
CA PHE A 172 30.04 15.32 -11.39
C PHE A 172 30.24 16.27 -12.57
N GLY A 173 29.46 17.36 -12.63
CA GLY A 173 29.59 18.37 -13.68
C GLY A 173 29.39 17.78 -15.08
N LEU A 174 28.59 16.71 -15.19
CA LEU A 174 28.20 16.09 -16.44
C LEU A 174 27.22 17.02 -17.16
N ASN A 175 27.70 18.18 -17.58
CA ASN A 175 27.02 19.09 -18.50
C ASN A 175 27.06 18.47 -19.90
N VAL A 176 26.53 17.25 -20.04
CA VAL A 176 26.12 16.68 -21.32
C VAL A 176 24.76 17.32 -21.61
N SER A 177 24.68 18.02 -22.74
CA SER A 177 23.51 18.73 -23.21
C SER A 177 22.27 17.83 -23.33
N ASN A 178 21.51 17.67 -22.23
CA ASN A 178 20.07 17.46 -22.27
C ASN A 178 19.44 18.73 -21.70
N ASP A 179 19.04 19.62 -22.59
CA ASP A 179 18.43 20.94 -22.29
C ASP A 179 17.15 20.84 -21.43
N PHE A 180 16.64 19.62 -21.22
CA PHE A 180 15.47 19.27 -20.41
C PHE A 180 15.68 19.47 -18.90
N ASN A 181 16.81 18.99 -18.35
CA ASN A 181 16.99 18.94 -16.88
C ASN A 181 17.60 20.22 -16.30
N LYS A 182 18.27 21.04 -17.14
CA LYS A 182 18.98 22.25 -16.70
C LYS A 182 18.05 23.39 -16.26
N ARG A 183 16.78 23.39 -16.70
CA ARG A 183 15.83 24.47 -16.40
C ARG A 183 15.25 24.42 -14.98
N TYR A 184 15.40 23.28 -14.30
CA TYR A 184 14.77 23.02 -13.00
C TYR A 184 15.77 22.97 -11.83
N SER A 185 17.08 23.02 -12.10
CA SER A 185 18.14 22.84 -11.10
C SER A 185 18.49 24.09 -10.27
N LEU A 186 17.62 25.10 -10.21
CA LEU A 186 17.91 26.36 -9.52
C LEU A 186 16.85 26.75 -8.47
N GLU A 187 16.44 25.83 -7.61
CA GLU A 187 16.06 26.20 -6.25
C GLU A 187 16.21 25.02 -5.29
N LYS A 188 16.98 25.26 -4.23
CA LYS A 188 17.43 24.25 -3.26
C LYS A 188 16.54 24.36 -2.03
N SER A 189 16.11 23.18 -1.54
CA SER A 189 15.67 22.87 -0.15
C SER A 189 14.25 23.23 0.32
N LEU A 190 13.20 22.77 -0.39
CA LEU A 190 11.91 22.35 0.18
C LEU A 190 11.38 21.15 -0.65
N PRO A 191 10.40 20.34 -0.19
CA PRO A 191 9.84 19.27 -1.01
C PRO A 191 9.17 19.88 -2.24
N GLY A 192 9.71 19.54 -3.40
CA GLY A 192 9.04 19.68 -4.67
C GLY A 192 9.24 20.99 -5.41
N THR A 193 9.82 20.89 -6.61
CA THR A 193 9.32 21.73 -7.71
C THR A 193 7.80 21.58 -7.79
N LEU A 194 7.06 22.59 -8.27
CA LEU A 194 5.58 22.56 -8.41
C LEU A 194 5.06 21.23 -8.99
N ASP A 195 5.78 20.65 -9.97
CA ASP A 195 5.47 19.36 -10.59
C ASP A 195 5.47 18.15 -9.62
N GLU A 196 6.39 18.12 -8.65
CA GLU A 196 6.49 17.02 -7.67
C GLU A 196 5.34 17.08 -6.66
N GLN A 197 4.95 18.29 -6.25
CA GLN A 197 3.78 18.48 -5.38
C GLN A 197 2.50 18.10 -6.13
N ASN A 198 2.34 18.58 -7.36
CA ASN A 198 1.19 18.23 -8.20
C ASN A 198 1.10 16.72 -8.44
N PHE A 199 2.24 16.05 -8.64
CA PHE A 199 2.27 14.60 -8.82
C PHE A 199 1.87 13.83 -7.57
N LEU A 200 2.30 14.28 -6.38
CA LEU A 200 1.84 13.67 -5.13
C LEU A 200 0.33 13.85 -4.91
N LEU A 201 -0.25 14.97 -5.34
CA LEU A 201 -1.69 15.21 -5.22
C LEU A 201 -2.54 14.19 -5.98
N LEU A 202 -2.00 13.45 -6.95
CA LEU A 202 -2.74 12.39 -7.65
C LEU A 202 -3.28 11.30 -6.71
N SER A 203 -2.68 11.13 -5.52
CA SER A 203 -3.22 10.22 -4.50
C SER A 203 -4.66 10.60 -4.10
N TRP A 204 -5.06 11.87 -4.31
CA TRP A 204 -6.43 12.34 -4.15
C TRP A 204 -7.44 11.51 -4.95
N TRP A 205 -7.10 11.09 -6.17
CA TRP A 205 -7.99 10.27 -6.99
C TRP A 205 -8.33 8.97 -6.29
N PHE A 206 -7.30 8.23 -5.86
CA PHE A 206 -7.49 6.99 -5.14
C PHE A 206 -8.32 7.19 -3.87
N LEU A 207 -8.03 8.23 -3.08
CA LEU A 207 -8.67 8.53 -1.81
C LEU A 207 -10.16 8.91 -1.91
N ASN A 208 -10.61 9.43 -3.05
CA ASN A 208 -11.98 9.96 -3.19
C ASN A 208 -12.83 9.20 -4.20
N LYS A 209 -12.22 8.59 -5.22
CA LYS A 209 -12.93 7.97 -6.35
C LYS A 209 -12.45 6.53 -6.59
N GLY A 210 -11.14 6.31 -6.57
CA GLY A 210 -10.54 5.02 -6.89
C GLY A 210 -10.98 3.86 -5.99
N TRP A 211 -11.07 4.10 -4.68
CA TRP A 211 -11.51 3.06 -3.74
C TRP A 211 -12.99 2.65 -3.92
N LEU A 212 -13.83 3.48 -4.55
CA LEU A 212 -15.23 3.15 -4.85
C LEU A 212 -15.33 2.14 -6.01
N GLU A 213 -14.44 2.24 -6.99
CA GLU A 213 -14.30 1.24 -8.06
C GLU A 213 -13.86 -0.10 -7.47
N LEU A 214 -12.91 -0.06 -6.53
CA LEU A 214 -12.48 -1.23 -5.78
C LEU A 214 -13.63 -1.83 -4.95
N LYS A 215 -14.41 -0.99 -4.24
CA LYS A 215 -15.59 -1.41 -3.48
C LYS A 215 -16.56 -2.18 -4.35
N THR A 216 -16.96 -1.61 -5.50
CA THR A 216 -17.94 -2.23 -6.41
C THR A 216 -17.51 -3.64 -6.86
N LYS A 217 -16.21 -3.82 -7.11
CA LYS A 217 -15.64 -5.11 -7.49
C LYS A 217 -15.63 -6.12 -6.35
N ILE A 218 -15.26 -5.66 -5.15
CA ILE A 218 -15.28 -6.49 -3.95
C ILE A 218 -16.71 -6.88 -3.58
N GLU A 219 -17.67 -5.96 -3.67
CA GLU A 219 -19.09 -6.21 -3.43
C GLU A 219 -19.62 -7.32 -4.33
N THR A 220 -19.23 -7.33 -5.61
CA THR A 220 -19.60 -8.40 -6.55
C THR A 220 -19.05 -9.74 -6.08
N SER A 221 -17.77 -9.81 -5.73
CA SER A 221 -17.12 -11.06 -5.27
C SER A 221 -17.68 -11.55 -3.93
N VAL A 222 -17.95 -10.64 -2.99
CA VAL A 222 -18.53 -10.96 -1.68
C VAL A 222 -19.96 -11.47 -1.85
N SER A 223 -20.77 -10.81 -2.67
CA SER A 223 -22.15 -11.23 -2.94
C SER A 223 -22.21 -12.64 -3.53
N GLU A 224 -21.28 -12.99 -4.43
CA GLU A 224 -21.23 -14.33 -5.03
C GLU A 224 -20.80 -15.42 -4.04
N LYS A 225 -19.86 -15.14 -3.14
CA LYS A 225 -19.26 -16.14 -2.25
C LYS A 225 -19.95 -16.26 -0.89
N ILE A 226 -20.39 -15.15 -0.31
CA ILE A 226 -20.88 -15.07 1.08
C ILE A 226 -22.39 -15.23 1.19
N GLN A 227 -23.15 -15.02 0.11
CA GLN A 227 -24.60 -15.21 0.11
C GLN A 227 -25.02 -16.63 0.51
N SER A 228 -24.18 -17.63 0.24
CA SER A 228 -24.44 -19.04 0.58
C SER A 228 -24.20 -19.41 2.05
N ILE A 229 -23.53 -18.54 2.82
CA ILE A 229 -23.14 -18.81 4.21
C ILE A 229 -24.26 -18.35 5.14
N SER A 230 -24.84 -19.28 5.91
CA SER A 230 -25.89 -18.94 6.88
C SER A 230 -25.32 -18.25 8.10
N ILE A 231 -25.98 -17.19 8.59
CA ILE A 231 -25.65 -16.54 9.88
C ILE A 231 -25.70 -17.52 11.07
N LYS A 232 -26.39 -18.66 10.94
CA LYS A 232 -26.58 -19.65 12.02
C LYS A 232 -25.43 -20.66 12.15
N SER A 233 -24.54 -20.76 11.16
CA SER A 233 -23.42 -21.69 11.24
C SER A 233 -22.31 -21.13 12.11
N LYS A 234 -21.77 -21.95 13.02
CA LYS A 234 -20.51 -21.64 13.69
C LYS A 234 -19.40 -21.77 12.66
N ILE A 235 -18.72 -20.68 12.36
CA ILE A 235 -17.56 -20.66 11.47
C ILE A 235 -16.33 -20.99 12.31
N SER A 236 -15.56 -22.00 11.91
CA SER A 236 -14.25 -22.31 12.47
C SER A 236 -13.17 -21.37 11.92
N PHE A 237 -12.03 -21.29 12.59
CA PHE A 237 -10.91 -20.47 12.11
C PHE A 237 -10.39 -20.91 10.73
N ASP A 238 -10.35 -22.22 10.47
CA ASP A 238 -9.93 -22.77 9.18
C ASP A 238 -10.94 -22.42 8.08
N GLU A 239 -12.25 -22.47 8.37
CA GLU A 239 -13.29 -22.03 7.43
C GLU A 239 -13.19 -20.52 7.14
N LEU A 240 -12.90 -19.68 8.14
CA LEU A 240 -12.68 -18.25 7.93
C LEU A 240 -11.48 -17.99 7.00
N ARG A 241 -10.38 -18.70 7.21
CA ARG A 241 -9.20 -18.64 6.34
C ARG A 241 -9.55 -19.03 4.91
N ASP A 242 -10.29 -20.11 4.73
CA ASP A 242 -10.71 -20.59 3.41
C ASP A 242 -11.64 -19.59 2.70
N ILE A 243 -12.55 -18.95 3.45
CA ILE A 243 -13.42 -17.89 2.94
C ILE A 243 -12.57 -16.73 2.42
N ILE A 244 -11.63 -16.20 3.23
CA ILE A 244 -10.77 -15.08 2.83
C ILE A 244 -9.91 -15.45 1.62
N SER A 245 -9.34 -16.66 1.59
CA SER A 245 -8.59 -17.14 0.43
C SER A 245 -9.46 -17.18 -0.82
N SER A 246 -10.67 -17.72 -0.72
CA SER A 246 -11.59 -17.83 -1.85
C SER A 246 -12.07 -16.47 -2.38
N LEU A 247 -12.20 -15.47 -1.51
CA LEU A 247 -12.51 -14.09 -1.88
C LEU A 247 -11.33 -13.46 -2.63
N ASN A 248 -10.10 -13.63 -2.14
CA ASN A 248 -8.91 -13.12 -2.82
C ASN A 248 -8.76 -13.73 -4.22
N ASP A 249 -8.93 -15.04 -4.36
CA ASP A 249 -8.87 -15.70 -5.66
C ASP A 249 -9.91 -15.13 -6.63
N SER A 250 -11.12 -14.83 -6.13
CA SER A 250 -12.19 -14.20 -6.91
C SER A 250 -11.84 -12.77 -7.33
N ILE A 251 -11.35 -11.95 -6.41
CA ILE A 251 -11.07 -10.52 -6.63
C ILE A 251 -9.89 -10.35 -7.61
N LEU A 252 -8.83 -11.15 -7.44
CA LEU A 252 -7.59 -11.03 -8.22
C LEU A 252 -7.68 -11.69 -9.60
N SER A 253 -8.50 -12.73 -9.78
CA SER A 253 -8.62 -13.44 -11.08
C SER A 253 -9.36 -12.65 -12.17
N GLN A 254 -10.22 -11.70 -11.80
CA GLN A 254 -11.02 -10.93 -12.75
C GLN A 254 -10.24 -9.73 -13.30
N HIS A 255 -9.31 -9.91 -14.25
CA HIS A 255 -8.60 -8.79 -14.93
C HIS A 255 -8.18 -7.64 -14.00
N PHE A 256 -7.77 -7.94 -12.75
CA PHE A 256 -7.64 -6.93 -11.71
C PHE A 256 -6.63 -5.84 -12.10
N LEU A 257 -5.61 -6.21 -12.88
CA LEU A 257 -4.63 -5.28 -13.44
C LEU A 257 -5.17 -4.26 -14.43
N SER A 258 -6.20 -4.57 -15.22
CA SER A 258 -6.77 -3.53 -16.08
C SER A 258 -7.53 -2.48 -15.28
N ASP A 259 -8.02 -2.88 -14.10
CA ASP A 259 -8.78 -2.00 -13.23
C ASP A 259 -7.87 -1.28 -12.23
N ILE A 260 -6.69 -1.81 -11.90
CA ILE A 260 -5.76 -1.17 -10.95
C ILE A 260 -5.35 0.22 -11.40
N LEU A 261 -5.18 0.42 -12.71
CA LEU A 261 -4.88 1.72 -13.28
C LEU A 261 -6.02 2.72 -13.03
N LYS A 262 -7.26 2.29 -13.29
CA LYS A 262 -8.47 3.12 -13.08
C LYS A 262 -8.72 3.39 -11.59
N ILE A 263 -8.39 2.43 -10.74
CA ILE A 263 -8.44 2.56 -9.28
C ILE A 263 -7.40 3.59 -8.81
N CYS A 264 -6.15 3.50 -9.29
CA CYS A 264 -5.07 4.33 -8.76
C CYS A 264 -5.01 5.74 -9.37
N LEU A 265 -5.38 5.90 -10.63
CA LEU A 265 -5.19 7.13 -11.41
C LEU A 265 -6.43 7.51 -12.23
N PRO A 266 -6.67 8.82 -12.44
CA PRO A 266 -7.69 9.28 -13.37
C PRO A 266 -7.25 8.93 -14.81
N THR A 267 -8.05 8.11 -15.50
CA THR A 267 -7.74 7.66 -16.86
C THR A 267 -8.50 8.43 -17.94
N GLU A 268 -9.68 8.97 -17.60
CA GLU A 268 -10.51 9.73 -18.54
C GLU A 268 -10.26 11.24 -18.40
N GLU A 269 -10.47 11.98 -19.48
CA GLU A 269 -10.31 13.44 -19.49
C GLU A 269 -11.26 14.13 -18.48
N SER A 270 -12.49 13.63 -18.34
CA SER A 270 -13.46 14.08 -17.33
C SER A 270 -12.95 13.92 -15.90
N GLN A 271 -12.41 12.74 -15.58
CA GLN A 271 -11.84 12.40 -14.28
C GLN A 271 -10.62 13.27 -13.96
N TYR A 272 -9.82 13.58 -14.98
CA TYR A 272 -8.67 14.45 -14.84
C TYR A 272 -9.09 15.90 -14.56
N ILE A 273 -10.14 16.41 -15.21
CA ILE A 273 -10.70 17.73 -14.93
C ILE A 273 -11.24 17.80 -13.49
N ASP A 274 -11.91 16.76 -13.01
CA ASP A 274 -12.38 16.69 -11.62
C ASP A 274 -11.21 16.75 -10.63
N PHE A 275 -10.12 16.02 -10.91
CA PHE A 275 -8.89 16.08 -10.12
C PHE A 275 -8.30 17.50 -10.09
N LEU A 276 -8.21 18.18 -11.24
CA LEU A 276 -7.69 19.55 -11.33
C LEU A 276 -8.55 20.52 -10.50
N ASN A 277 -9.88 20.43 -10.65
CA ASN A 277 -10.82 21.27 -9.92
C ASN A 277 -10.75 21.05 -8.41
N ALA A 278 -10.68 19.79 -7.96
CA ALA A 278 -10.61 19.45 -6.54
C ALA A 278 -9.33 19.96 -5.87
N ASN A 279 -8.23 20.04 -6.62
CA ASN A 279 -6.94 20.50 -6.12
C ASN A 279 -6.64 21.97 -6.46
N ASN A 280 -7.60 22.70 -7.04
CA ASN A 280 -7.44 24.08 -7.51
C ASN A 280 -6.23 24.27 -8.46
N LEU A 281 -5.98 23.28 -9.32
CA LEU A 281 -4.87 23.28 -10.28
C LEU A 281 -5.32 23.81 -11.64
N SER A 282 -4.47 24.62 -12.28
CA SER A 282 -4.66 25.02 -13.67
C SER A 282 -4.06 23.99 -14.63
N ALA A 283 -4.67 23.78 -15.81
CA ALA A 283 -4.12 22.92 -16.85
C ALA A 283 -2.63 23.25 -17.18
N LYS A 284 -2.26 24.53 -17.15
CA LYS A 284 -0.86 24.97 -17.39
C LYS A 284 0.15 24.51 -16.34
N GLU A 285 -0.30 24.24 -15.11
CA GLU A 285 0.56 23.79 -14.00
C GLU A 285 0.80 22.28 -14.05
N VAL A 286 0.06 21.57 -14.90
CA VAL A 286 0.01 20.11 -14.96
C VAL A 286 0.31 19.58 -16.39
N GLU A 287 0.36 20.46 -17.39
CA GLU A 287 0.83 20.17 -18.76
C GLU A 287 2.36 20.24 -18.91
N THR A 288 3.12 20.26 -17.81
CA THR A 288 4.58 20.28 -17.91
C THR A 288 5.11 18.94 -18.41
N GLU A 289 6.23 18.97 -19.13
CA GLU A 289 6.88 17.75 -19.61
C GLU A 289 7.35 16.85 -18.45
N LYS A 290 7.76 17.46 -17.32
CA LYS A 290 8.18 16.74 -16.11
C LYS A 290 7.00 16.03 -15.44
N PHE A 291 5.87 16.71 -15.27
CA PHE A 291 4.66 16.09 -14.72
C PHE A 291 4.16 14.95 -15.61
N SER A 292 4.08 15.18 -16.92
CA SER A 292 3.66 14.16 -17.89
C SER A 292 4.57 12.92 -17.86
N PHE A 293 5.87 13.13 -17.67
CA PHE A 293 6.84 12.05 -17.50
C PHE A 293 6.61 11.26 -16.21
N PHE A 294 6.27 11.92 -15.09
CA PHE A 294 5.93 11.23 -13.85
C PHE A 294 4.67 10.38 -13.97
N ILE A 295 3.60 10.92 -14.58
CA ILE A 295 2.37 10.17 -14.86
C ILE A 295 2.69 8.93 -15.67
N LYS A 296 3.40 9.09 -16.79
CA LYS A 296 3.69 7.97 -17.68
C LYS A 296 4.49 6.88 -16.98
N GLN A 297 5.52 7.25 -16.22
CA GLN A 297 6.28 6.26 -15.45
C GLN A 297 5.43 5.58 -14.38
N ALA A 298 4.52 6.30 -13.72
CA ALA A 298 3.60 5.70 -12.76
C ALA A 298 2.67 4.69 -13.43
N MET A 299 2.10 5.02 -14.60
CA MET A 299 1.27 4.11 -15.39
C MET A 299 2.06 2.86 -15.79
N ASP A 300 3.27 3.03 -16.35
CA ASP A 300 4.13 1.92 -16.76
C ASP A 300 4.47 0.98 -15.57
N ILE A 301 4.68 1.53 -14.37
CA ILE A 301 4.94 0.74 -13.15
C ILE A 301 3.66 0.04 -12.67
N LEU A 302 2.51 0.71 -12.64
CA LEU A 302 1.24 0.13 -12.19
C LEU A 302 0.75 -1.00 -13.11
N GLU A 303 1.05 -0.92 -14.41
CA GLU A 303 0.74 -1.97 -15.39
C GLU A 303 1.76 -3.11 -15.39
N SER A 304 2.87 -2.98 -14.64
CA SER A 304 3.93 -3.98 -14.61
C SER A 304 3.53 -5.25 -13.88
N HIS A 305 4.05 -6.38 -14.36
CA HIS A 305 3.86 -7.69 -13.71
C HIS A 305 4.60 -7.77 -12.36
N GLU A 306 5.65 -6.98 -12.16
CA GLU A 306 6.32 -6.83 -10.88
C GLU A 306 5.38 -6.19 -9.85
N PHE A 307 4.65 -5.14 -10.23
CA PHE A 307 3.67 -4.50 -9.36
C PHE A 307 2.54 -5.48 -8.98
N GLU A 308 2.00 -6.23 -9.96
CA GLU A 308 1.00 -7.27 -9.71
C GLU A 308 1.45 -8.28 -8.64
N LYS A 309 2.65 -8.84 -8.84
CA LYS A 309 3.20 -9.84 -7.92
C LYS A 309 3.33 -9.29 -6.52
N ILE A 310 3.80 -8.06 -6.39
CA ILE A 310 4.05 -7.45 -5.09
C ILE A 310 2.74 -7.07 -4.41
N LEU A 311 1.75 -6.61 -5.18
CA LEU A 311 0.40 -6.41 -4.67
C LEU A 311 -0.17 -7.72 -4.11
N ASN A 312 -0.08 -8.81 -4.88
CA ASN A 312 -0.56 -10.13 -4.42
C ASN A 312 0.15 -10.58 -3.13
N LEU A 313 1.47 -10.39 -3.05
CA LEU A 313 2.25 -10.73 -1.85
C LEU A 313 1.85 -9.86 -0.64
N GLU A 314 1.68 -8.56 -0.82
CA GLU A 314 1.28 -7.65 0.25
C GLU A 314 -0.14 -7.94 0.74
N ILE A 315 -1.08 -8.28 -0.15
CA ILE A 315 -2.43 -8.70 0.23
C ILE A 315 -2.40 -10.02 1.01
N ILE A 316 -1.59 -11.00 0.59
CA ILE A 316 -1.41 -12.25 1.34
C ILE A 316 -0.82 -11.97 2.72
N LYS A 317 0.17 -11.07 2.80
CA LYS A 317 0.79 -10.66 4.07
C LYS A 317 -0.22 -9.97 4.99
N PHE A 318 -0.99 -9.01 4.48
CA PHE A 318 -2.06 -8.34 5.21
C PHE A 318 -3.04 -9.36 5.79
N ASN A 319 -3.55 -10.26 4.96
CA ASN A 319 -4.49 -11.30 5.39
C ASN A 319 -3.86 -12.26 6.41
N GLY A 320 -2.57 -12.56 6.29
CA GLY A 320 -1.82 -13.36 7.25
C GLY A 320 -1.75 -12.69 8.63
N ILE A 321 -1.43 -11.39 8.68
CA ILE A 321 -1.40 -10.60 9.91
C ILE A 321 -2.80 -10.54 10.53
N PHE A 322 -3.81 -10.18 9.72
CA PHE A 322 -5.20 -10.12 10.15
C PHE A 322 -5.69 -11.46 10.74
N LEU A 323 -5.48 -12.56 10.02
CA LEU A 323 -5.86 -13.90 10.48
C LEU A 323 -5.08 -14.31 11.73
N SER A 324 -3.82 -13.93 11.87
CA SER A 324 -3.04 -14.19 13.08
C SER A 324 -3.62 -13.46 14.28
N ASN A 325 -4.00 -12.19 14.13
CA ASN A 325 -4.62 -11.39 15.18
C ASN A 325 -5.97 -11.99 15.60
N ILE A 326 -6.78 -12.43 14.64
CA ILE A 326 -8.07 -13.09 14.91
C ILE A 326 -7.91 -14.50 15.49
N ASN A 327 -6.83 -15.21 15.19
CA ASN A 327 -6.63 -16.57 15.71
C ASN A 327 -6.61 -16.60 17.25
N GLU A 328 -6.11 -15.54 17.90
CA GLU A 328 -6.15 -15.41 19.37
C GLU A 328 -7.57 -15.33 19.93
N MET A 329 -8.55 -14.99 19.09
CA MET A 329 -9.97 -14.84 19.44
C MET A 329 -10.75 -16.15 19.34
N PHE A 330 -10.18 -17.18 18.68
CA PHE A 330 -10.79 -18.50 18.63
C PHE A 330 -10.34 -19.32 19.85
N PRO A 331 -11.27 -19.87 20.67
CA PRO A 331 -10.88 -20.71 21.79
C PRO A 331 -10.13 -21.92 21.28
N VAL A 332 -8.85 -22.03 21.66
CA VAL A 332 -8.03 -23.22 21.40
C VAL A 332 -8.85 -24.42 21.85
N THR A 333 -9.14 -25.32 20.92
CA THR A 333 -9.68 -26.62 21.29
C THR A 333 -8.59 -27.31 22.09
N GLN A 334 -8.61 -27.15 23.41
CA GLN A 334 -7.81 -27.95 24.30
C GLN A 334 -8.29 -29.37 24.10
N ILE A 335 -7.62 -30.12 23.23
CA ILE A 335 -7.73 -31.57 23.22
C ILE A 335 -7.36 -31.97 24.64
N PRO A 336 -8.30 -32.51 25.45
CA PRO A 336 -7.94 -32.96 26.78
C PRO A 336 -6.84 -34.00 26.58
N LYS A 337 -5.64 -33.70 27.12
CA LYS A 337 -4.56 -34.68 27.19
C LYS A 337 -5.19 -35.93 27.79
N ARG A 338 -5.22 -37.00 27.00
CA ARG A 338 -5.57 -38.36 27.43
C ARG A 338 -4.62 -38.75 28.56
N GLY A 339 -4.99 -38.36 29.78
CA GLY A 339 -4.51 -38.95 31.01
C GLY A 339 -5.45 -40.10 31.34
N ILE A 340 -4.93 -41.31 31.21
CA ILE A 340 -5.52 -42.51 31.81
C ILE A 340 -5.63 -42.24 33.31
N VAL A 341 -6.85 -42.27 33.90
CA VAL A 341 -7.15 -42.84 35.22
C VAL A 341 -8.69 -42.97 35.38
N GLU A 342 -9.07 -44.22 35.65
CA GLU A 342 -10.22 -44.80 36.37
C GLU A 342 -11.68 -44.45 36.04
N LEU A 343 -12.40 -45.53 35.75
CA LEU A 343 -13.85 -45.68 35.84
C LEU A 343 -14.29 -45.40 37.28
N ASP A 344 -15.32 -44.58 37.44
CA ASP A 344 -16.35 -44.83 38.45
C ASP A 344 -17.72 -44.57 37.83
N GLU A 345 -18.49 -45.65 37.75
CA GLU A 345 -19.92 -45.64 37.49
C GLU A 345 -20.62 -45.07 38.72
N GLU A 346 -21.23 -43.89 38.63
CA GLU A 346 -22.52 -43.61 39.25
C GLU A 346 -23.05 -42.23 38.85
N THR A 347 -24.38 -42.16 38.67
CA THR A 347 -25.24 -40.98 38.43
C THR A 347 -25.47 -40.54 36.97
N MET A 348 -26.11 -41.43 36.21
CA MET A 348 -27.22 -41.02 35.33
C MET A 348 -28.46 -40.68 36.18
N LEU A 349 -29.24 -39.71 35.72
CA LEU A 349 -30.55 -39.23 36.20
C LEU A 349 -30.53 -38.07 37.22
N GLN A 350 -30.56 -36.83 36.69
CA GLN A 350 -31.71 -35.93 36.91
C GLN A 350 -31.61 -34.66 36.04
N ASN A 351 -32.78 -34.20 35.60
CA ASN A 351 -33.10 -32.89 35.02
C ASN A 351 -33.09 -32.77 33.49
N SER A 352 -34.07 -33.44 32.88
CA SER A 352 -34.85 -32.87 31.78
C SER A 352 -35.66 -31.65 32.25
N THR A 353 -35.57 -30.54 31.51
CA THR A 353 -36.65 -29.63 31.04
C THR A 353 -36.19 -28.17 31.06
N GLN A 354 -35.57 -27.70 29.98
CA GLN A 354 -35.54 -26.28 29.63
C GLN A 354 -35.64 -26.14 28.10
N GLN A 355 -36.79 -25.66 27.62
CA GLN A 355 -36.94 -25.11 26.27
C GLN A 355 -35.95 -23.93 26.10
N PRO A 356 -35.34 -23.73 24.92
CA PRO A 356 -34.49 -22.58 24.71
C PRO A 356 -35.36 -21.33 24.56
N ASN A 357 -35.29 -20.45 25.56
CA ASN A 357 -35.85 -19.10 25.50
C ASN A 357 -35.18 -18.32 24.36
N ALA A 358 -35.97 -17.84 23.40
CA ALA A 358 -35.52 -17.08 22.22
C ALA A 358 -34.76 -15.79 22.58
N ASP A 359 -35.01 -15.22 23.77
CA ASP A 359 -34.33 -14.02 24.28
C ASP A 359 -32.85 -14.24 24.63
N SER A 360 -32.45 -15.49 24.91
CA SER A 360 -31.04 -15.80 25.23
C SER A 360 -30.15 -15.93 24.00
N THR A 361 -30.74 -16.08 22.82
CA THR A 361 -30.02 -16.21 21.55
C THR A 361 -29.68 -14.84 20.97
N ALA A 362 -30.62 -13.90 21.00
CA ALA A 362 -30.37 -12.53 20.54
C ALA A 362 -29.31 -11.82 21.41
N SER A 363 -29.36 -11.99 22.74
CA SER A 363 -28.37 -11.40 23.63
C SER A 363 -26.98 -12.04 23.48
N LYS A 364 -26.91 -13.35 23.15
CA LYS A 364 -25.63 -14.03 22.88
C LYS A 364 -25.03 -13.62 21.54
N ILE A 365 -25.87 -13.38 20.53
CA ILE A 365 -25.44 -12.92 19.20
C ILE A 365 -24.99 -11.44 19.27
N GLU A 366 -25.69 -10.59 20.01
CA GLU A 366 -25.28 -9.19 20.27
C GLU A 366 -23.96 -9.11 21.05
N LEU A 367 -23.71 -10.03 22.00
CA LEU A 367 -22.44 -10.09 22.74
C LEU A 367 -21.27 -10.49 21.83
N SER A 368 -21.46 -11.52 20.99
CA SER A 368 -20.41 -12.04 20.09
C SER A 368 -19.98 -11.06 19.00
N ILE A 369 -20.76 -10.01 18.76
CA ILE A 369 -20.55 -9.10 17.62
C ILE A 369 -20.11 -7.71 18.07
N ASN A 370 -20.55 -7.21 19.23
CA ASN A 370 -19.83 -6.12 19.90
C ASN A 370 -18.38 -6.52 20.23
N GLU A 371 -18.14 -7.81 20.54
CA GLU A 371 -16.81 -8.42 20.65
C GLU A 371 -16.15 -8.76 19.30
N PHE A 372 -16.77 -8.45 18.16
CA PHE A 372 -16.17 -8.63 16.84
C PHE A 372 -15.83 -7.26 16.22
N GLU A 373 -16.69 -6.26 16.41
CA GLU A 373 -16.46 -4.86 15.99
C GLU A 373 -15.30 -4.20 16.72
N GLN A 374 -15.14 -4.44 18.03
CA GLN A 374 -14.02 -3.90 18.81
C GLN A 374 -12.66 -4.52 18.41
N TYR A 375 -12.68 -5.55 17.55
CA TYR A 375 -11.54 -6.37 17.17
C TYR A 375 -11.28 -6.39 15.65
N LEU A 376 -12.11 -5.68 14.88
CA LEU A 376 -11.90 -5.33 13.47
C LEU A 376 -10.96 -4.11 13.30
N GLU A 377 -10.27 -3.70 14.36
CA GLU A 377 -9.22 -2.69 14.27
C GLU A 377 -8.17 -3.15 13.25
N VAL A 378 -8.00 -2.30 12.23
CA VAL A 378 -7.05 -2.48 11.15
C VAL A 378 -5.64 -2.65 11.73
N PRO A 379 -4.83 -3.63 11.26
CA PRO A 379 -3.44 -3.78 11.70
C PRO A 379 -2.65 -2.47 11.60
N ASP A 380 -1.75 -2.20 12.55
CA ASP A 380 -0.92 -0.99 12.55
C ASP A 380 -0.18 -0.85 11.20
N PRO A 381 -0.38 0.26 10.45
CA PRO A 381 0.27 0.51 9.16
C PRO A 381 1.80 0.43 9.22
N ALA A 382 2.40 0.56 10.40
CA ALA A 382 3.83 0.36 10.59
C ALA A 382 4.31 -1.05 10.18
N GLU A 383 3.51 -2.10 10.42
CA GLU A 383 3.89 -3.50 10.11
C GLU A 383 3.82 -3.83 8.61
N LEU A 384 2.95 -3.13 7.87
CA LEU A 384 2.87 -3.19 6.41
C LEU A 384 4.03 -2.42 5.76
N CYS A 385 4.38 -1.24 6.30
CA CYS A 385 5.44 -0.38 5.78
C CYS A 385 6.86 -0.96 5.94
N GLU A 386 7.08 -1.91 6.86
CA GLU A 386 8.35 -2.62 7.06
C GLU A 386 8.56 -3.84 6.15
N SER A 387 7.66 -4.09 5.19
CA SER A 387 7.79 -5.15 4.19
C SER A 387 9.16 -5.09 3.46
N LYS A 388 9.91 -6.20 3.51
CA LYS A 388 11.17 -6.34 2.74
C LYS A 388 10.89 -6.32 1.24
N GLU A 389 9.68 -6.67 0.85
CA GLU A 389 9.20 -6.72 -0.53
C GLU A 389 8.92 -5.31 -1.09
N LEU A 390 8.25 -4.43 -0.33
CA LEU A 390 8.10 -3.00 -0.67
C LEU A 390 9.46 -2.29 -0.71
N GLN A 391 10.34 -2.65 0.22
CA GLN A 391 11.72 -2.21 0.27
C GLN A 391 12.52 -2.67 -0.96
N ALA A 392 12.34 -3.92 -1.40
CA ALA A 392 12.96 -4.47 -2.60
C ALA A 392 12.39 -3.86 -3.89
N LEU A 393 11.09 -3.54 -3.95
CA LEU A 393 10.46 -2.83 -5.08
C LEU A 393 11.04 -1.42 -5.22
N SER A 394 11.04 -0.63 -4.15
CA SER A 394 11.59 0.73 -4.16
C SER A 394 13.08 0.72 -4.53
N ALA A 395 13.86 -0.21 -3.95
CA ALA A 395 15.26 -0.41 -4.33
C ALA A 395 15.44 -0.87 -5.79
N SER A 396 14.56 -1.72 -6.32
CA SER A 396 14.57 -2.18 -7.72
C SER A 396 14.25 -1.04 -8.70
N ILE A 397 13.24 -0.23 -8.41
CA ILE A 397 12.86 0.94 -9.21
C ILE A 397 14.01 1.97 -9.25
N ILE A 398 14.67 2.19 -8.10
CA ILE A 398 15.82 3.08 -8.01
C ILE A 398 17.03 2.54 -8.79
N THR A 399 17.21 1.21 -8.88
CA THR A 399 18.38 0.56 -9.49
C THR A 399 18.22 0.16 -10.95
N ALA A 400 16.99 -0.01 -11.47
CA ALA A 400 16.71 -0.45 -12.84
C ALA A 400 17.32 0.46 -13.92
N LYS A 401 17.57 1.74 -13.61
CA LYS A 401 18.16 2.73 -14.53
C LYS A 401 19.68 2.86 -14.44
N LEU A 402 20.36 2.05 -13.63
CA LEU A 402 21.83 2.00 -13.58
C LEU A 402 22.42 1.01 -14.61
N ARG A 403 21.55 0.29 -15.34
CA ARG A 403 21.95 -0.74 -16.30
C ARG A 403 21.89 -0.28 -17.76
N ASP A 404 21.19 0.81 -18.04
CA ASP A 404 21.16 1.52 -19.32
C ASP A 404 21.91 2.86 -19.19
#